data_AF-A0A7W3IPX2-F1
#
_entry.id   AF-A0A7W3IPX2-F1
#
_cell.length_a   1.000
_cell.length_b   1.000
_cell.length_c   1.000
_cell.angle_alpha   90.00
_cell.angle_beta   90.00
_cell.angle_gamma   90.00
#
_symmetry.space_group_name_H-M   'P 1'
#
loop_
_entity.id
_entity.type
_entity.pdbx_description
1 polymer ?
#
loop_
_entity_poly.entity_id
_entity_poly.type
_entity_poly.pdbx_seq_one_letter_code
_entity_poly.pdbx_strand_id
1 'polypeptide(L)'
;MSARLLSPSVGTPPGRVAVIGDVGGHHDALAAELGRLGVGRDGRLPDDLTVVQVGDLVHRGPDSAAVVALVDRYRREQPDRWVQLAGNHEAQYLREPAFVWPEQLDDGTAATLRDWWRDGWLRVAAAVEGSDGEQWLVTHAGLTRGFWREVLDAPVRAGTAADRLNALGAADDDRLFRAGRMLGGGPADLAAGPLWAEAAGELLAGWTASRVPFSQLHGHAVATGRHSRLDPWLAEATRVDRSRGHEETALAGGRIVGVDPGHGRRARRAWQAYVLGG
;
A
#
# COMPACT_ATOMS: atom_id res chain seq x y z
N MET A 1 -17.37 30.06 14.28
CA MET A 1 -17.66 29.96 12.83
C MET A 1 -16.62 29.01 12.25
N SER A 2 -16.97 27.73 12.14
CA SER A 2 -16.03 26.67 11.74
C SER A 2 -15.99 26.53 10.23
N ALA A 3 -14.82 26.76 9.63
CA ALA A 3 -14.56 26.37 8.26
C ALA A 3 -14.54 24.84 8.18
N ARG A 4 -15.52 24.26 7.47
CA ARG A 4 -15.50 22.86 7.05
C ARG A 4 -14.37 22.69 6.03
N LEU A 5 -13.39 21.85 6.37
CA LEU A 5 -12.51 21.26 5.37
C LEU A 5 -13.36 20.30 4.53
N LEU A 6 -13.70 20.73 3.32
CA LEU A 6 -14.16 19.83 2.27
C LEU A 6 -12.94 19.00 1.88
N SER A 7 -12.95 17.69 2.16
CA SER A 7 -11.98 16.75 1.63
C SER A 7 -12.01 16.84 0.11
N PRO A 8 -10.92 17.22 -0.58
CA PRO A 8 -10.87 17.01 -2.00
C PRO A 8 -10.69 15.51 -2.22
N SER A 9 -11.53 14.93 -3.07
CA SER A 9 -11.05 13.87 -3.95
C SER A 9 -9.80 14.45 -4.62
N VAL A 10 -8.61 13.96 -4.26
CA VAL A 10 -7.38 14.40 -4.90
C VAL A 10 -7.44 13.92 -6.33
N GLY A 11 -7.99 14.75 -7.22
CA GLY A 11 -7.81 14.60 -8.65
C GLY A 11 -6.31 14.75 -8.88
N THR A 12 -5.66 13.65 -9.21
CA THR A 12 -4.23 13.63 -9.49
C THR A 12 -3.98 14.61 -10.64
N PRO A 13 -3.02 15.55 -10.52
CA PRO A 13 -2.60 16.36 -11.65
C PRO A 13 -2.25 15.46 -12.85
N PRO A 14 -2.46 15.90 -14.10
CA PRO A 14 -2.04 15.12 -15.27
C PRO A 14 -0.55 14.79 -15.15
N GLY A 15 -0.22 13.50 -15.08
CA GLY A 15 1.13 13.04 -14.78
C GLY A 15 1.19 11.54 -14.50
N ARG A 16 2.41 11.03 -14.33
CA ARG A 16 2.70 9.65 -13.96
C ARG A 16 2.48 9.46 -12.46
N VAL A 17 1.85 8.36 -12.09
CA VAL A 17 1.74 7.91 -10.69
C VAL A 17 2.62 6.69 -10.50
N ALA A 18 3.63 6.80 -9.64
CA ALA A 18 4.50 5.68 -9.28
C ALA A 18 4.05 5.09 -7.93
N VAL A 19 3.62 3.84 -7.95
CA VAL A 19 3.27 3.06 -6.76
C VAL A 19 4.49 2.28 -6.29
N ILE A 20 4.99 2.59 -5.09
CA ILE A 20 6.16 1.97 -4.47
C ILE A 20 5.70 1.01 -3.37
N GLY A 21 6.16 -0.24 -3.46
CA GLY A 21 5.92 -1.31 -2.49
C GLY A 21 6.65 -1.13 -1.15
N ASP A 22 6.75 -2.23 -0.39
CA ASP A 22 7.45 -2.30 0.89
C ASP A 22 8.92 -1.84 0.76
N VAL A 23 9.33 -0.87 1.59
CA VAL A 23 10.71 -0.35 1.63
C VAL A 23 11.49 -1.00 2.77
N GLY A 24 10.83 -1.17 3.92
CA GLY A 24 11.35 -1.85 5.10
C GLY A 24 12.74 -1.41 5.50
N GLY A 25 13.00 -0.13 5.72
CA GLY A 25 14.28 0.40 6.22
C GLY A 25 15.43 0.43 5.22
N HIS A 26 15.18 0.19 3.93
CA HIS A 26 16.22 0.24 2.88
C HIS A 26 16.26 1.61 2.19
N HIS A 27 16.78 2.62 2.90
CA HIS A 27 16.92 3.99 2.38
C HIS A 27 17.59 4.06 1.00
N ASP A 28 18.71 3.37 0.80
CA ASP A 28 19.45 3.42 -0.46
C ASP A 28 18.67 2.81 -1.63
N ALA A 29 17.84 1.78 -1.36
CA ALA A 29 16.98 1.18 -2.37
C ALA A 29 15.88 2.15 -2.78
N LEU A 30 15.23 2.80 -1.81
CA LEU A 30 14.22 3.82 -2.07
C LEU A 30 14.82 5.01 -2.84
N ALA A 31 15.99 5.51 -2.43
CA ALA A 31 16.68 6.60 -3.11
C ALA A 31 17.06 6.23 -4.56
N ALA A 32 17.53 5.01 -4.80
CA ALA A 32 17.86 4.52 -6.13
C ALA A 32 16.61 4.46 -7.03
N GLU A 33 15.49 3.99 -6.50
CA GLU A 33 14.23 3.94 -7.25
C GLU A 33 13.68 5.33 -7.55
N LEU A 34 13.75 6.26 -6.59
CA LEU A 34 13.42 7.66 -6.81
C LEU A 34 14.30 8.28 -7.91
N GLY A 35 15.60 7.98 -7.91
CA GLY A 35 16.51 8.38 -8.99
C GLY A 35 16.09 7.83 -10.36
N ARG A 36 15.67 6.55 -10.43
CA ARG A 36 15.12 5.93 -11.66
C ARG A 36 13.85 6.64 -12.14
N LEU A 37 13.02 7.11 -11.22
CA LEU A 37 11.78 7.84 -11.50
C LEU A 37 12.01 9.31 -11.93
N GLY A 38 13.26 9.78 -11.87
CA GLY A 38 13.68 11.11 -12.34
C GLY A 38 14.02 12.09 -11.22
N VAL A 39 14.10 11.65 -9.96
CA VAL A 39 14.53 12.52 -8.85
C VAL A 39 16.01 12.87 -9.02
N GLY A 40 16.28 14.17 -9.15
CA GLY A 40 17.61 14.71 -9.34
C GLY A 40 18.42 14.81 -8.04
N ARG A 41 19.59 15.45 -8.14
CA ARG A 41 20.48 15.70 -6.99
C ARG A 41 19.89 16.65 -5.95
N ASP A 42 18.95 17.49 -6.36
CA ASP A 42 18.20 18.38 -5.47
C ASP A 42 17.16 17.62 -4.62
N GLY A 43 16.92 16.34 -4.92
CA GLY A 43 15.97 15.50 -4.19
C GLY A 43 14.51 15.86 -4.43
N ARG A 44 14.20 16.63 -5.48
CA ARG A 44 12.82 17.02 -5.82
C ARG A 44 12.15 16.00 -6.73
N LEU A 45 10.84 15.82 -6.56
CA LEU A 45 10.05 14.97 -7.43
C LEU A 45 9.80 15.73 -8.74
N PRO A 46 9.90 15.08 -9.91
CA PRO A 46 9.52 15.69 -11.17
C PRO A 46 8.10 16.28 -11.15
N ASP A 47 7.89 17.32 -11.95
CA ASP A 47 6.61 18.03 -11.93
C ASP A 47 5.42 17.21 -12.47
N ASP A 48 5.72 16.15 -13.20
CA ASP A 48 4.77 15.18 -13.74
C ASP A 48 4.64 13.93 -12.86
N LEU A 49 5.29 13.85 -11.70
CA LEU A 49 5.31 12.65 -10.87
C LEU A 49 4.55 12.85 -9.56
N THR A 50 3.67 11.89 -9.27
CA THR A 50 3.11 11.64 -7.93
C THR A 50 3.56 10.25 -7.47
N VAL A 51 4.02 10.14 -6.22
CA VAL A 51 4.40 8.87 -5.61
C VAL A 51 3.31 8.43 -4.63
N VAL A 52 2.92 7.16 -4.70
CA VAL A 52 2.11 6.48 -3.68
C VAL A 52 2.95 5.38 -3.06
N GLN A 53 3.39 5.53 -1.82
CA GLN A 53 4.13 4.48 -1.10
C GLN A 53 3.13 3.70 -0.23
N VAL A 54 3.10 2.37 -0.41
CA VAL A 54 2.00 1.51 0.09
C VAL A 54 2.13 1.03 1.53
N GLY A 55 3.01 1.61 2.34
CA GLY A 55 3.29 1.18 3.71
C GLY A 55 4.49 0.25 3.84
N ASP A 56 4.79 -0.16 5.06
CA ASP A 56 6.00 -0.90 5.43
C ASP A 56 7.28 -0.15 5.05
N LEU A 57 7.43 1.06 5.59
CA LEU A 57 8.66 1.83 5.50
C LEU A 57 9.76 1.29 6.42
N VAL A 58 9.41 0.52 7.46
CA VAL A 58 10.30 0.26 8.61
C VAL A 58 10.65 -1.21 8.89
N HIS A 59 11.58 -1.40 9.84
CA HIS A 59 12.05 -2.63 10.48
C HIS A 59 13.04 -3.55 9.73
N ARG A 60 12.80 -3.93 8.46
CA ARG A 60 13.54 -5.06 7.85
C ARG A 60 15.02 -4.76 7.58
N GLY A 61 15.29 -3.56 7.13
CA GLY A 61 16.56 -3.04 6.64
C GLY A 61 17.29 -2.22 7.69
N PRO A 62 18.50 -1.75 7.35
CA PRO A 62 19.44 -1.23 8.35
C PRO A 62 19.05 0.15 8.91
N ASP A 63 18.20 0.93 8.23
CA ASP A 63 18.00 2.33 8.57
C ASP A 63 16.55 2.81 8.34
N SER A 64 15.67 2.46 9.27
CA SER A 64 14.27 2.92 9.25
C SER A 64 14.16 4.43 9.49
N ALA A 65 15.04 5.01 10.31
CA ALA A 65 15.03 6.44 10.61
C ALA A 65 15.33 7.28 9.35
N ALA A 66 16.32 6.88 8.54
CA ALA A 66 16.62 7.56 7.28
C ALA A 66 15.48 7.47 6.26
N VAL A 67 14.79 6.33 6.17
CA VAL A 67 13.61 6.19 5.30
C VAL A 67 12.51 7.15 5.74
N VAL A 68 12.16 7.15 7.03
CA VAL A 68 11.12 8.04 7.58
C VAL A 68 11.50 9.50 7.40
N ALA A 69 12.76 9.88 7.64
CA ALA A 69 13.25 11.25 7.44
C ALA A 69 13.18 11.71 5.97
N LEU A 70 13.49 10.83 5.02
CA LEU A 70 13.36 11.11 3.59
C LEU A 70 11.90 11.36 3.20
N VAL A 71 11.00 10.52 3.68
CA VAL A 71 9.55 10.65 3.43
C VAL A 71 8.98 11.90 4.11
N ASP A 72 9.42 12.21 5.33
CA ASP A 72 9.04 13.44 6.03
C ASP A 72 9.46 14.72 5.29
N ARG A 73 10.61 14.67 4.59
CA ARG A 73 11.02 15.78 3.72
C ARG A 73 10.03 15.98 2.58
N TYR A 74 9.57 14.91 1.93
CA TYR A 74 8.55 15.02 0.89
C TYR A 74 7.21 15.53 1.44
N ARG A 75 6.81 15.09 2.64
CA ARG A 75 5.66 15.66 3.36
C ARG A 75 5.75 17.17 3.49
N ARG A 76 6.91 17.70 3.89
CA ARG A 76 7.10 19.13 4.16
C ARG A 76 7.28 19.98 2.90
N GLU A 77 7.99 19.46 1.90
CA GLU A 77 8.43 20.25 0.74
C GLU A 77 7.56 20.05 -0.50
N GLN A 78 6.92 18.89 -0.64
CA GLN A 78 6.11 18.51 -1.81
C GLN A 78 4.86 17.68 -1.39
N PRO A 79 4.03 18.19 -0.46
CA PRO A 79 2.91 17.43 0.12
C PRO A 79 1.89 16.93 -0.91
N ASP A 80 1.75 17.62 -2.05
CA ASP A 80 0.82 17.25 -3.12
C ASP A 80 1.37 16.17 -4.07
N ARG A 81 2.65 15.78 -3.92
CA ARG A 81 3.33 14.81 -4.78
C ARG A 81 3.66 13.50 -4.09
N TRP A 82 3.40 13.36 -2.79
CA TRP A 82 3.64 12.15 -2.03
C TRP A 82 2.40 11.74 -1.24
N VAL A 83 1.90 10.54 -1.51
CA VAL A 83 0.85 9.88 -0.73
C VAL A 83 1.47 8.72 0.04
N GLN A 84 1.37 8.78 1.37
CA GLN A 84 1.93 7.78 2.26
C GLN A 84 0.81 6.91 2.84
N LEU A 85 0.86 5.60 2.61
CA LEU A 85 -0.07 4.63 3.20
C LEU A 85 0.55 3.94 4.42
N ALA A 86 -0.29 3.47 5.35
CA ALA A 86 0.12 2.69 6.51
C ALA A 86 0.24 1.20 6.14
N GLY A 87 1.37 0.60 6.50
CA GLY A 87 1.54 -0.84 6.51
C GLY A 87 1.32 -1.46 7.88
N ASN A 88 1.41 -2.78 7.95
CA ASN A 88 1.32 -3.50 9.22
C ASN A 88 2.54 -3.25 10.12
N HIS A 89 3.69 -2.88 9.54
CA HIS A 89 4.86 -2.48 10.33
C HIS A 89 4.67 -1.13 11.02
N GLU A 90 4.08 -0.14 10.34
CA GLU A 90 3.73 1.13 11.00
C GLU A 90 2.65 0.92 12.06
N ALA A 91 1.66 0.04 11.80
CA ALA A 91 0.56 -0.25 12.74
C ALA A 91 1.03 -0.63 14.15
N GLN A 92 2.22 -1.24 14.31
CA GLN A 92 2.79 -1.55 15.63
C GLN A 92 3.05 -0.32 16.50
N TYR A 93 3.15 0.87 15.91
CA TYR A 93 3.39 2.13 16.63
C TYR A 93 2.17 3.03 16.70
N LEU A 94 1.15 2.75 15.90
CA LEU A 94 -0.11 3.49 15.86
C LEU A 94 -1.09 2.97 16.91
N ARG A 95 -0.94 1.70 17.30
CA ARG A 95 -1.79 1.01 18.26
C ARG A 95 -1.06 -0.14 18.96
N GLU A 96 -1.77 -0.86 19.81
CA GLU A 96 -1.23 -2.04 20.50
C GLU A 96 -0.63 -3.04 19.47
N PRO A 97 0.63 -3.47 19.63
CA PRO A 97 1.27 -4.36 18.68
C PRO A 97 0.56 -5.72 18.57
N ALA A 98 0.18 -6.09 17.34
CA ALA A 98 -0.45 -7.38 17.06
C ALA A 98 0.54 -8.55 16.93
N PHE A 99 1.85 -8.26 16.85
CA PHE A 99 2.92 -9.24 16.68
C PHE A 99 4.24 -8.70 17.26
N VAL A 100 5.15 -9.61 17.56
CA VAL A 100 6.50 -9.25 18.00
C VAL A 100 7.41 -9.13 16.78
N TRP A 101 8.07 -7.98 16.65
CA TRP A 101 9.14 -7.79 15.70
C TRP A 101 10.47 -7.51 16.44
N PRO A 102 11.60 -8.11 16.03
CA PRO A 102 12.84 -8.04 16.81
C PRO A 102 13.51 -6.66 16.78
N GLU A 103 13.43 -5.94 15.66
CA GLU A 103 13.86 -4.55 15.57
C GLU A 103 12.79 -3.61 16.15
N GLN A 104 13.20 -2.62 16.95
CA GLN A 104 12.34 -1.53 17.40
C GLN A 104 12.84 -0.19 16.86
N LEU A 105 11.90 0.72 16.59
CA LEU A 105 12.22 2.09 16.23
C LEU A 105 12.67 2.89 17.45
N ASP A 106 13.52 3.88 17.22
CA ASP A 106 13.77 4.92 18.22
C ASP A 106 12.50 5.76 18.45
N ASP A 107 12.42 6.39 19.62
CA ASP A 107 11.25 7.16 20.05
C ASP A 107 10.89 8.29 19.07
N GLY A 108 11.88 8.92 18.44
CA GLY A 108 11.68 10.02 17.50
C GLY A 108 11.06 9.56 16.18
N THR A 109 11.57 8.47 15.63
CA THR A 109 11.00 7.85 14.43
C THR A 109 9.58 7.35 14.69
N ALA A 110 9.35 6.67 15.81
CA ALA A 110 8.01 6.21 16.19
C ALA A 110 7.03 7.36 16.44
N ALA A 111 7.49 8.46 17.05
CA ALA A 111 6.68 9.67 17.24
C ALA A 111 6.29 10.30 15.90
N THR A 112 7.20 10.35 14.95
CA THR A 112 6.94 10.87 13.59
C THR A 112 5.81 10.10 12.91
N LEU A 113 5.82 8.76 12.96
CA LEU A 113 4.75 7.93 12.40
C LEU A 113 3.40 8.18 13.07
N ARG A 114 3.38 8.30 14.41
CA ARG A 114 2.17 8.63 15.16
C ARG A 114 1.61 10.00 14.80
N ASP A 115 2.49 10.99 14.63
CA ASP A 115 2.10 12.33 14.20
C ASP A 115 1.52 12.30 12.78
N TRP A 116 2.13 11.58 11.85
CA TRP A 116 1.59 11.42 10.50
C TRP A 116 0.19 10.81 10.49
N TRP A 117 -0.05 9.80 11.33
CA TRP A 117 -1.37 9.16 11.48
C TRP A 117 -2.40 10.11 12.09
N ARG A 118 -2.07 10.73 13.22
CA ARG A 118 -2.94 11.67 13.93
C ARG A 118 -3.34 12.85 13.04
N ASP A 119 -2.42 13.34 12.23
CA ASP A 119 -2.63 14.48 11.33
C ASP A 119 -3.35 14.07 10.02
N GLY A 120 -3.65 12.78 9.82
CA GLY A 120 -4.30 12.24 8.63
C GLY A 120 -3.41 12.23 7.37
N TRP A 121 -2.09 12.40 7.53
CA TRP A 121 -1.13 12.35 6.43
C TRP A 121 -0.74 10.92 6.06
N LEU A 122 -0.54 10.06 7.07
CA LEU A 122 -0.45 8.61 6.90
C LEU A 122 -1.86 8.05 6.75
N ARG A 123 -2.16 7.49 5.56
CA ARG A 123 -3.52 7.09 5.16
C ARG A 123 -3.66 5.57 5.09
N VAL A 124 -4.89 5.08 5.00
CA VAL A 124 -5.16 3.65 4.78
C VAL A 124 -5.14 3.31 3.30
N ALA A 125 -5.67 4.22 2.47
CA ALA A 125 -5.85 3.98 1.05
C ALA A 125 -5.69 5.25 0.21
N ALA A 126 -5.41 5.05 -1.07
CA ALA A 126 -5.50 6.06 -2.11
C ALA A 126 -6.35 5.55 -3.29
N ALA A 127 -6.91 6.46 -4.07
CA ALA A 127 -7.52 6.14 -5.34
C ALA A 127 -6.81 6.88 -6.47
N VAL A 128 -6.61 6.20 -7.60
CA VAL A 128 -5.97 6.74 -8.80
C VAL A 128 -6.89 6.44 -9.99
N GLU A 129 -7.00 7.39 -10.92
CA GLU A 129 -7.67 7.17 -12.20
C GLU A 129 -6.60 7.20 -13.30
N GLY A 130 -6.50 6.11 -14.06
CA GLY A 130 -5.61 6.01 -15.21
C GLY A 130 -6.05 6.92 -16.34
N SER A 131 -5.14 7.20 -17.28
CA SER A 131 -5.45 8.01 -18.48
C SER A 131 -6.51 7.37 -19.39
N ASP A 132 -6.72 6.06 -19.26
CA ASP A 132 -7.75 5.26 -19.94
C ASP A 132 -9.08 5.20 -19.17
N GLY A 133 -9.19 5.89 -18.03
CA GLY A 133 -10.35 5.87 -17.15
C GLY A 133 -10.42 4.65 -16.22
N GLU A 134 -9.41 3.78 -16.21
CA GLU A 134 -9.34 2.67 -15.26
C GLU A 134 -9.21 3.21 -13.82
N GLN A 135 -10.09 2.78 -12.93
CA GLN A 135 -10.04 3.17 -11.53
C GLN A 135 -9.23 2.16 -10.71
N TRP A 136 -8.34 2.70 -9.87
CA TRP A 136 -7.43 1.95 -9.04
C TRP A 136 -7.62 2.29 -7.58
N LEU A 137 -7.82 1.28 -6.75
CA LEU A 137 -7.68 1.40 -5.30
C LEU A 137 -6.27 0.94 -4.90
N VAL A 138 -5.53 1.80 -4.20
CA VAL A 138 -4.20 1.48 -3.67
C VAL A 138 -4.30 1.31 -2.16
N THR A 139 -3.82 0.19 -1.64
CA THR A 139 -3.81 -0.16 -0.20
C THR A 139 -2.53 -0.91 0.14
N HIS A 140 -2.28 -1.17 1.42
CA HIS A 140 -1.10 -1.96 1.80
C HIS A 140 -1.19 -3.43 1.40
N ALA A 141 -2.26 -4.14 1.77
CA ALA A 141 -2.39 -5.59 1.57
C ALA A 141 -3.53 -5.97 0.61
N GLY A 142 -4.22 -4.99 0.01
CA GLY A 142 -5.37 -5.21 -0.86
C GLY A 142 -6.70 -5.18 -0.11
N LEU A 143 -7.79 -4.92 -0.85
CA LEU A 143 -9.14 -4.95 -0.32
C LEU A 143 -9.79 -6.31 -0.59
N THR A 144 -9.93 -7.12 0.46
CA THR A 144 -10.62 -8.41 0.39
C THR A 144 -12.11 -8.22 0.09
N ARG A 145 -12.72 -9.18 -0.62
CA ARG A 145 -14.14 -9.11 -1.00
C ARG A 145 -15.07 -9.03 0.22
N GLY A 146 -14.78 -9.80 1.27
CA GLY A 146 -15.56 -9.79 2.50
C GLY A 146 -15.54 -8.41 3.14
N PHE A 147 -14.35 -7.80 3.25
CA PHE A 147 -14.21 -6.45 3.82
C PHE A 147 -14.94 -5.40 2.97
N TRP A 148 -14.76 -5.46 1.65
CA TRP A 148 -15.46 -4.59 0.69
C TRP A 148 -16.97 -4.64 0.86
N ARG A 149 -17.55 -5.83 1.02
CA ARG A 149 -19.00 -5.99 1.12
C ARG A 149 -19.54 -5.67 2.52
N GLU A 150 -18.89 -6.20 3.55
CA GLU A 150 -19.44 -6.26 4.91
C GLU A 150 -19.08 -5.03 5.74
N VAL A 151 -17.93 -4.40 5.46
CA VAL A 151 -17.45 -3.23 6.19
C VAL A 151 -17.63 -1.96 5.38
N LEU A 152 -17.28 -2.01 4.09
CA LEU A 152 -17.34 -0.82 3.25
C LEU A 152 -18.69 -0.60 2.56
N ASP A 153 -19.67 -1.50 2.69
CA ASP A 153 -20.96 -1.39 1.99
C ASP A 153 -20.79 -1.33 0.46
N ALA A 154 -19.99 -2.26 -0.06
CA ALA A 154 -19.84 -2.61 -1.47
C ALA A 154 -19.70 -1.42 -2.45
N PRO A 155 -18.77 -0.47 -2.22
CA PRO A 155 -18.60 0.69 -3.10
C PRO A 155 -18.22 0.27 -4.51
N VAL A 156 -18.81 0.93 -5.51
CA VAL A 156 -18.55 0.67 -6.94
C VAL A 156 -17.45 1.55 -7.54
N ARG A 157 -17.00 2.59 -6.82
CA ARG A 157 -15.93 3.50 -7.25
C ARG A 157 -14.73 3.38 -6.33
N ALA A 158 -13.52 3.39 -6.90
CA ALA A 158 -12.29 3.30 -6.10
C ALA A 158 -12.15 4.48 -5.14
N GLY A 159 -12.49 5.71 -5.58
CA GLY A 159 -12.48 6.90 -4.73
C GLY A 159 -13.36 6.74 -3.49
N THR A 160 -14.59 6.25 -3.65
CA THR A 160 -15.50 6.01 -2.51
C THR A 160 -14.96 4.93 -1.57
N ALA A 161 -14.32 3.89 -2.11
CA ALA A 161 -13.69 2.87 -1.28
C ALA A 161 -12.52 3.45 -0.46
N ALA A 162 -11.66 4.26 -1.09
CA ALA A 162 -10.54 4.93 -0.42
C ALA A 162 -11.02 5.89 0.67
N ASP A 163 -12.05 6.70 0.40
CA ASP A 163 -12.64 7.62 1.37
C ASP A 163 -13.19 6.89 2.59
N ARG A 164 -13.93 5.78 2.37
CA ARG A 164 -14.49 4.97 3.46
C ARG A 164 -13.38 4.29 4.28
N LEU A 165 -12.33 3.80 3.64
CA LEU A 165 -11.16 3.24 4.32
C LEU A 165 -10.41 4.27 5.16
N ASN A 166 -10.18 5.46 4.62
CA ASN A 166 -9.52 6.54 5.34
C ASN A 166 -10.39 7.07 6.50
N ALA A 167 -11.71 7.08 6.36
CA ALA A 167 -12.63 7.41 7.43
C ALA A 167 -12.57 6.40 8.60
N LEU A 168 -12.44 5.10 8.30
CA LEU A 168 -12.20 4.09 9.33
C LEU A 168 -10.87 4.33 10.05
N GLY A 169 -9.82 4.75 9.32
CA GLY A 169 -8.51 5.04 9.91
C GLY A 169 -8.58 6.25 10.86
N ALA A 170 -9.25 7.31 10.43
CA ALA A 170 -9.49 8.49 11.28
C ALA A 170 -10.33 8.19 12.53
N ALA A 171 -11.17 7.15 12.48
CA ALA A 171 -11.97 6.69 13.62
C ALA A 171 -11.24 5.64 14.48
N ASP A 172 -10.00 5.27 14.13
CA ASP A 172 -9.22 4.19 14.74
C ASP A 172 -10.01 2.86 14.83
N ASP A 173 -10.71 2.52 13.75
CA ASP A 173 -11.62 1.38 13.73
C ASP A 173 -10.87 0.04 13.68
N ASP A 174 -11.12 -0.82 14.67
CA ASP A 174 -10.51 -2.14 14.81
C ASP A 174 -10.62 -3.03 13.58
N ARG A 175 -11.66 -2.84 12.77
CA ARG A 175 -11.89 -3.68 11.60
C ARG A 175 -10.76 -3.55 10.59
N LEU A 176 -10.12 -2.37 10.44
CA LEU A 176 -8.98 -2.20 9.54
C LEU A 176 -7.82 -3.14 9.83
N PHE A 177 -7.69 -3.53 11.09
CA PHE A 177 -6.63 -4.36 11.61
C PHE A 177 -7.07 -5.80 11.84
N ARG A 178 -8.25 -6.19 11.31
CA ARG A 178 -8.72 -7.57 11.34
C ARG A 178 -7.65 -8.47 10.73
N ALA A 179 -7.15 -9.38 11.56
CA ALA A 179 -6.11 -10.33 11.22
C ALA A 179 -6.51 -11.17 10.00
N GLY A 180 -5.56 -11.36 9.09
CA GLY A 180 -5.59 -12.43 8.10
C GLY A 180 -4.79 -13.65 8.58
N ARG A 181 -4.65 -14.65 7.72
CA ARG A 181 -3.87 -15.88 7.94
C ARG A 181 -2.44 -15.58 8.37
N MET A 182 -1.86 -14.48 7.89
CA MET A 182 -0.50 -14.04 8.26
C MET A 182 -0.37 -13.73 9.75
N LEU A 183 -1.45 -13.30 10.40
CA LEU A 183 -1.47 -13.01 11.83
C LEU A 183 -2.26 -14.11 12.57
N GLY A 184 -1.55 -15.15 13.03
CA GLY A 184 -2.12 -16.20 13.89
C GLY A 184 -2.22 -17.60 13.28
N GLY A 185 -1.84 -17.79 12.01
CA GLY A 185 -1.74 -19.12 11.39
C GLY A 185 -3.08 -19.87 11.25
N GLY A 186 -4.20 -19.15 11.38
CA GLY A 186 -5.55 -19.68 11.27
C GLY A 186 -6.02 -19.94 9.84
N PRO A 187 -7.30 -20.34 9.65
CA PRO A 187 -7.90 -20.40 8.33
C PRO A 187 -7.90 -19.01 7.66
N ALA A 188 -8.02 -18.99 6.32
CA ALA A 188 -8.13 -17.73 5.59
C ALA A 188 -9.39 -16.97 6.02
N ASP A 189 -9.24 -15.66 6.27
CA ASP A 189 -10.35 -14.73 6.45
C ASP A 189 -10.56 -13.92 5.18
N LEU A 190 -11.62 -14.23 4.43
CA LEU A 190 -11.97 -13.51 3.21
C LEU A 190 -12.47 -12.07 3.48
N ALA A 191 -12.57 -11.68 4.74
CA ALA A 191 -12.85 -10.33 5.21
C ALA A 191 -11.66 -9.74 5.99
N ALA A 192 -10.44 -10.29 5.85
CA ALA A 192 -9.22 -9.72 6.42
C ALA A 192 -9.05 -8.25 6.03
N GLY A 193 -8.50 -7.47 6.96
CA GLY A 193 -8.32 -6.03 6.81
C GLY A 193 -7.24 -5.67 5.78
N PRO A 194 -7.30 -4.46 5.21
CA PRO A 194 -6.41 -4.05 4.11
C PRO A 194 -4.96 -3.80 4.52
N LEU A 195 -4.62 -4.00 5.79
CA LEU A 195 -3.23 -3.98 6.28
C LEU A 195 -2.65 -5.40 6.47
N TRP A 196 -3.47 -6.45 6.42
CA TRP A 196 -3.09 -7.79 6.87
C TRP A 196 -3.44 -8.95 5.94
N ALA A 197 -4.23 -8.68 4.90
CA ALA A 197 -4.71 -9.70 4.00
C ALA A 197 -3.56 -10.42 3.28
N GLU A 198 -3.60 -11.75 3.27
CA GLU A 198 -2.68 -12.56 2.48
C GLU A 198 -3.13 -12.59 1.01
N ALA A 199 -2.21 -12.30 0.10
CA ALA A 199 -2.52 -12.07 -1.30
C ALA A 199 -3.22 -13.28 -1.98
N ALA A 200 -2.73 -14.51 -1.79
CA ALA A 200 -3.28 -15.65 -2.50
C ALA A 200 -4.60 -16.16 -1.90
N GLY A 201 -4.60 -16.46 -0.60
CA GLY A 201 -5.67 -17.17 0.09
C GLY A 201 -6.79 -16.29 0.62
N GLU A 202 -6.63 -14.98 0.67
CA GLU A 202 -7.63 -14.05 1.22
C GLU A 202 -8.04 -12.99 0.20
N LEU A 203 -7.07 -12.27 -0.36
CA LEU A 203 -7.33 -11.26 -1.37
C LEU A 203 -7.83 -11.89 -2.67
N LEU A 204 -6.98 -12.62 -3.38
CA LEU A 204 -7.32 -13.19 -4.70
C LEU A 204 -8.42 -14.25 -4.59
N ALA A 205 -8.29 -15.20 -3.65
CA ALA A 205 -9.30 -16.22 -3.40
C ALA A 205 -10.69 -15.61 -3.15
N GLY A 206 -10.74 -14.51 -2.39
CA GLY A 206 -11.98 -13.80 -2.08
C GLY A 206 -12.71 -13.27 -3.32
N TRP A 207 -12.00 -12.93 -4.39
CA TRP A 207 -12.57 -12.35 -5.61
C TRP A 207 -12.89 -13.36 -6.72
N THR A 208 -12.47 -14.63 -6.61
CA THR A 208 -12.64 -15.65 -7.67
C THR A 208 -14.09 -15.84 -8.16
N ALA A 209 -15.07 -15.72 -7.25
CA ALA A 209 -16.49 -15.90 -7.56
C ALA A 209 -17.25 -14.57 -7.76
N SER A 210 -16.56 -13.45 -7.96
CA SER A 210 -17.19 -12.13 -8.09
C SER A 210 -16.45 -11.20 -9.04
N ARG A 211 -17.18 -10.26 -9.63
CA ARG A 211 -16.57 -9.20 -10.42
C ARG A 211 -15.90 -8.18 -9.49
N VAL A 212 -14.64 -7.84 -9.72
CA VAL A 212 -13.99 -6.72 -9.02
C VAL A 212 -14.61 -5.40 -9.52
N PRO A 213 -15.00 -4.46 -8.62
CA PRO A 213 -15.64 -3.21 -9.01
C PRO A 213 -14.67 -2.19 -9.63
N PHE A 214 -13.39 -2.32 -9.30
CA PHE A 214 -12.27 -1.50 -9.76
C PHE A 214 -10.98 -2.33 -9.60
N SER A 215 -9.92 -1.93 -10.29
CA SER A 215 -8.61 -2.57 -10.17
C SER A 215 -7.95 -2.20 -8.84
N GLN A 216 -7.03 -3.04 -8.37
CA GLN A 216 -6.36 -2.84 -7.08
C GLN A 216 -4.85 -2.91 -7.23
N LEU A 217 -4.15 -2.07 -6.46
CA LEU A 217 -2.71 -2.10 -6.27
C LEU A 217 -2.40 -2.30 -4.78
N HIS A 218 -1.49 -3.21 -4.46
CA HIS A 218 -1.09 -3.48 -3.09
C HIS A 218 0.39 -3.87 -2.94
N GLY A 219 0.90 -3.79 -1.72
CA GLY A 219 2.18 -4.36 -1.26
C GLY A 219 1.98 -5.54 -0.31
N HIS A 220 2.75 -5.60 0.78
CA HIS A 220 2.64 -6.53 1.93
C HIS A 220 3.01 -8.01 1.70
N ALA A 221 2.75 -8.54 0.50
CA ALA A 221 3.29 -9.81 -0.01
C ALA A 221 2.70 -10.06 -1.41
N VAL A 222 3.46 -10.74 -2.27
CA VAL A 222 2.95 -11.19 -3.57
C VAL A 222 2.45 -12.64 -3.54
N ALA A 223 1.46 -12.93 -4.39
CA ALA A 223 0.71 -14.18 -4.37
C ALA A 223 1.51 -15.42 -4.81
N THR A 224 2.63 -15.27 -5.51
CA THR A 224 3.57 -16.37 -5.82
C THR A 224 4.77 -16.47 -4.86
N GLY A 225 4.64 -15.88 -3.67
CA GLY A 225 5.60 -16.00 -2.58
C GLY A 225 5.86 -17.45 -2.15
N ARG A 226 6.99 -17.66 -1.45
CA ARG A 226 7.48 -19.00 -1.05
C ARG A 226 6.49 -19.83 -0.22
N HIS A 227 5.53 -19.17 0.41
CA HIS A 227 4.56 -19.77 1.33
C HIS A 227 3.13 -19.73 0.80
N SER A 228 2.92 -19.20 -0.40
CA SER A 228 1.61 -19.06 -1.00
C SER A 228 1.37 -20.19 -2.01
N ARG A 229 0.16 -20.75 -1.96
CA ARG A 229 -0.30 -21.73 -2.95
C ARG A 229 -1.53 -21.15 -3.63
N LEU A 230 -1.33 -20.68 -4.86
CA LEU A 230 -2.43 -20.24 -5.70
C LEU A 230 -3.22 -21.43 -6.22
N ASP A 231 -4.54 -21.25 -6.30
CA ASP A 231 -5.39 -22.15 -7.07
C ASP A 231 -4.92 -22.19 -8.54
N PRO A 232 -4.99 -23.35 -9.23
CA PRO A 232 -4.46 -23.48 -10.59
C PRO A 232 -5.00 -22.45 -11.59
N TRP A 233 -6.29 -22.12 -11.49
CA TRP A 233 -6.90 -21.09 -12.33
C TRP A 233 -6.33 -19.69 -12.05
N LEU A 234 -6.13 -19.33 -10.77
CA LEU A 234 -5.50 -18.06 -10.41
C LEU A 234 -4.05 -18.02 -10.89
N ALA A 235 -3.33 -19.14 -10.83
CA ALA A 235 -1.96 -19.23 -11.33
C ALA A 235 -1.90 -18.99 -12.85
N GLU A 236 -2.85 -19.52 -13.63
CA GLU A 236 -2.95 -19.27 -15.07
C GLU A 236 -3.32 -17.81 -15.39
N ALA A 237 -4.16 -17.20 -14.55
CA ALA A 237 -4.57 -15.80 -14.68
C ALA A 237 -3.50 -14.79 -14.18
N THR A 238 -2.42 -15.25 -13.56
CA THR A 238 -1.39 -14.40 -12.93
C THR A 238 -0.12 -14.32 -13.76
N ARG A 239 0.31 -13.10 -14.06
CA ARG A 239 1.59 -12.79 -14.70
C ARG A 239 2.57 -12.31 -13.64
N VAL A 240 3.78 -12.87 -13.62
CA VAL A 240 4.82 -12.55 -12.63
C VAL A 240 6.02 -11.90 -13.33
N ASP A 241 6.31 -10.65 -13.02
CA ASP A 241 7.56 -9.98 -13.39
C ASP A 241 8.50 -9.94 -12.18
N ARG A 242 9.31 -11.00 -12.06
CA ARG A 242 10.29 -11.11 -10.97
C ARG A 242 11.39 -10.06 -11.05
N SER A 243 11.64 -9.45 -12.22
CA SER A 243 12.68 -8.45 -12.40
C SER A 243 12.28 -7.09 -11.83
N ARG A 244 10.98 -6.83 -11.78
CA ARG A 244 10.38 -5.61 -11.21
C ARG A 244 9.72 -5.82 -9.85
N GLY A 245 9.49 -7.07 -9.45
CA GLY A 245 8.79 -7.39 -8.21
C GLY A 245 7.28 -7.17 -8.34
N HIS A 246 6.73 -7.41 -9.53
CA HIS A 246 5.31 -7.21 -9.83
C HIS A 246 4.61 -8.53 -10.08
N GLU A 247 3.38 -8.63 -9.61
CA GLU A 247 2.45 -9.71 -9.96
C GLU A 247 1.12 -9.11 -10.37
N GLU A 248 0.58 -9.52 -11.51
CA GLU A 248 -0.70 -9.03 -12.00
C GLU A 248 -1.63 -10.22 -12.25
N THR A 249 -2.74 -10.26 -11.53
CA THR A 249 -3.80 -11.26 -11.71
C THR A 249 -4.99 -10.62 -12.40
N ALA A 250 -5.33 -11.13 -13.59
CA ALA A 250 -6.53 -10.71 -14.31
C ALA A 250 -7.78 -11.37 -13.71
N LEU A 251 -8.80 -10.58 -13.41
CA LEU A 251 -10.07 -11.04 -12.85
C LEU A 251 -11.25 -10.48 -13.65
N ALA A 252 -12.45 -11.01 -13.40
CA ALA A 252 -13.64 -10.43 -14.00
C ALA A 252 -13.80 -8.97 -13.51
N GLY A 253 -13.79 -8.01 -14.43
CA GLY A 253 -14.03 -6.58 -14.16
C GLY A 253 -12.79 -5.72 -13.95
N GLY A 254 -11.59 -6.29 -13.83
CA GLY A 254 -10.36 -5.53 -13.60
C GLY A 254 -9.19 -6.45 -13.26
N ARG A 255 -8.18 -5.90 -12.57
CA ARG A 255 -6.96 -6.62 -12.19
C ARG A 255 -6.53 -6.28 -10.78
N ILE A 256 -5.85 -7.22 -10.14
CA ILE A 256 -5.17 -7.01 -8.87
C ILE A 256 -3.67 -7.10 -9.12
N VAL A 257 -2.94 -6.06 -8.74
CA VAL A 257 -1.51 -5.93 -8.97
C VAL A 257 -0.79 -5.83 -7.62
N GLY A 258 0.08 -6.80 -7.35
CA GLY A 258 1.02 -6.78 -6.24
C GLY A 258 2.33 -6.11 -6.65
N VAL A 259 2.78 -5.16 -5.84
CA VAL A 259 4.05 -4.42 -5.98
C VAL A 259 4.85 -4.64 -4.71
N ASP A 260 5.69 -5.67 -4.70
CA ASP A 260 6.52 -6.03 -3.54
C ASP A 260 7.98 -6.23 -3.97
N PRO A 261 8.89 -5.33 -3.55
CA PRO A 261 10.32 -5.50 -3.77
C PRO A 261 10.90 -6.78 -3.16
N GLY A 262 10.22 -7.40 -2.19
CA GLY A 262 10.67 -8.60 -1.48
C GLY A 262 11.92 -8.32 -0.64
N HIS A 263 12.03 -7.12 -0.08
CA HIS A 263 13.13 -6.74 0.78
C HIS A 263 13.08 -7.51 2.10
N GLY A 264 14.16 -8.22 2.41
CA GLY A 264 14.39 -8.84 3.72
C GLY A 264 15.43 -8.03 4.51
N ARG A 265 16.33 -8.73 5.22
CA ARG A 265 17.48 -8.08 5.89
C ARG A 265 18.43 -7.35 4.92
N ARG A 266 18.40 -7.74 3.65
CA ARG A 266 19.14 -7.09 2.56
C ARG A 266 18.14 -6.63 1.51
N ALA A 267 18.40 -5.47 0.93
CA ALA A 267 17.65 -4.98 -0.21
C ALA A 267 17.81 -5.97 -1.38
N ARG A 268 16.68 -6.27 -2.02
CA ARG A 268 16.69 -6.96 -3.31
C ARG A 268 17.08 -5.94 -4.37
N ARG A 269 17.99 -6.30 -5.28
CA ARG A 269 18.49 -5.36 -6.31
C ARG A 269 17.54 -5.16 -7.49
N ALA A 270 16.67 -6.14 -7.75
CA ALA A 270 15.76 -6.13 -8.90
C ALA A 270 14.33 -5.90 -8.40
N TRP A 271 13.91 -4.63 -8.44
CA TRP A 271 12.53 -4.19 -8.22
C TRP A 271 12.34 -2.79 -8.83
N GLN A 272 11.09 -2.41 -9.10
CA GLN A 272 10.72 -1.08 -9.58
C GLN A 272 9.34 -0.70 -9.03
N ALA A 273 9.04 0.59 -8.96
CA ALA A 273 7.68 1.08 -8.79
C ALA A 273 6.79 0.67 -9.98
N TYR A 274 5.51 0.45 -9.72
CA TYR A 274 4.51 0.29 -10.78
C TYR A 274 4.04 1.69 -11.22
N VAL A 275 4.17 2.01 -12.51
CA VAL A 275 3.88 3.36 -13.02
C VAL A 275 2.57 3.34 -13.81
N LEU A 276 1.60 4.13 -13.34
CA LEU A 276 0.33 4.41 -14.02
C LEU A 276 0.43 5.76 -14.72
N GLY A 277 -0.11 5.85 -15.94
CA GLY A 277 -0.09 7.08 -16.72
C GLY A 277 1.30 7.41 -17.29
N GLY A 278 1.29 8.03 -18.47
CA GLY A 278 2.46 8.28 -19.31
C GLY A 278 2.07 8.30 -20.78
#